data_AF-A0A2N6ER41-F1
#
_entry.id   AF-A0A2N6ER41-F1
#
_cell.length_a   1.000
_cell.length_b   1.000
_cell.length_c   1.000
_cell.angle_alpha   90.00
_cell.angle_beta   90.00
_cell.angle_gamma   90.00
#
_symmetry.space_group_name_H-M   'P 1'
#
loop_
_entity.id
_entity.type
_entity.pdbx_description
1 polymer ?
#
loop_
_entity_poly.entity_id
_entity_poly.type
_entity_poly.pdbx_seq_one_letter_code
_entity_poly.pdbx_strand_id
1 'polypeptide(L)'
;MKDISIDTHLKSMMPTLSGPAQRAQSGFAEMLTQAIDGTNKAQLDADKAVTDLATGKAENLHEVMLSMEEADVSMRMLVQIRNKVVDAYKEIIQMQV
;
A
#
# COMPACT_ATOMS: atom_id res chain seq x y z
N MET A 1 -32.64 -50.19 16.09
CA MET A 1 -31.22 -50.46 15.75
C MET A 1 -31.01 -49.84 14.37
N LYS A 2 -30.30 -48.70 14.29
CA LYS A 2 -28.97 -48.56 13.64
C LYS A 2 -29.11 -48.83 12.12
N ASP A 3 -29.15 -47.81 11.27
CA ASP A 3 -28.01 -46.99 10.83
C ASP A 3 -28.54 -45.61 10.36
N ILE A 4 -28.37 -44.52 11.10
CA ILE A 4 -27.16 -43.68 11.21
C ILE A 4 -26.82 -42.96 9.89
N SER A 5 -27.25 -41.70 9.88
CA SER A 5 -27.03 -40.61 8.93
C SER A 5 -25.55 -40.21 8.74
N ILE A 6 -24.69 -41.09 8.20
CA ILE A 6 -23.25 -40.79 7.96
C ILE A 6 -22.95 -40.71 6.48
N ASP A 7 -23.42 -39.67 5.79
CA ASP A 7 -22.78 -39.21 4.54
C ASP A 7 -22.79 -37.68 4.44
N THR A 8 -23.68 -37.00 5.18
CA THR A 8 -23.80 -35.54 5.12
C THR A 8 -22.83 -34.78 6.04
N HIS A 9 -22.11 -35.44 6.93
CA HIS A 9 -21.33 -34.77 7.99
C HIS A 9 -19.81 -34.67 7.78
N LEU A 10 -19.26 -35.12 6.63
CA LEU A 10 -17.83 -34.96 6.35
C LEU A 10 -17.46 -33.67 5.60
N LYS A 11 -18.43 -32.92 5.06
CA LYS A 11 -18.15 -31.67 4.31
C LYS A 11 -18.12 -30.41 5.19
N SER A 12 -18.52 -30.50 6.47
CA SER A 12 -18.54 -29.38 7.41
C SER A 12 -17.27 -29.25 8.27
N MET A 13 -16.29 -30.14 8.11
CA MET A 13 -15.00 -30.08 8.83
C MET A 13 -13.83 -29.66 7.94
N MET A 14 -14.11 -28.98 6.82
CA MET A 14 -13.10 -28.10 6.25
C MET A 14 -13.28 -26.74 6.92
N PRO A 15 -12.45 -26.38 7.91
CA PRO A 15 -12.33 -24.97 8.23
C PRO A 15 -11.88 -24.33 6.91
N THR A 16 -12.72 -23.46 6.35
CA THR A 16 -12.22 -22.48 5.40
C THR A 16 -11.22 -21.67 6.20
N LEU A 17 -9.95 -22.08 6.15
CA LEU A 17 -8.82 -21.33 6.66
C LEU A 17 -8.64 -20.13 5.74
N SER A 18 -9.64 -19.25 5.69
CA SER A 18 -9.43 -17.83 5.44
C SER A 18 -8.78 -17.30 6.72
N GLY A 19 -7.52 -17.70 6.92
CA GLY A 19 -6.71 -17.27 8.03
C GLY A 19 -6.47 -15.76 7.97
N PRO A 20 -6.08 -15.13 9.09
CA PRO A 20 -5.76 -13.70 9.15
C PRO A 20 -4.72 -13.26 8.10
N ALA A 21 -3.92 -14.18 7.55
CA ALA A 21 -2.98 -13.95 6.46
C ALA A 21 -3.63 -13.43 5.15
N GLN A 22 -4.82 -13.90 4.77
CA GLN A 22 -5.47 -13.47 3.52
C GLN A 22 -6.00 -12.03 3.60
N ARG A 23 -6.49 -11.60 4.78
CA ARG A 23 -6.92 -10.20 5.01
C ARG A 23 -5.72 -9.25 5.12
N ALA A 24 -4.62 -9.71 5.72
CA ALA A 24 -3.39 -8.93 5.82
C ALA A 24 -2.74 -8.67 4.45
N GLN A 25 -2.81 -9.64 3.52
CA GLN A 25 -2.32 -9.47 2.15
C GLN A 25 -3.08 -8.39 1.36
N SER A 26 -4.40 -8.31 1.49
CA SER A 26 -5.17 -7.21 0.87
C SER A 26 -4.85 -5.86 1.52
N GLY A 27 -4.82 -5.78 2.85
CA GLY A 27 -4.65 -4.50 3.55
C GLY A 27 -3.30 -3.82 3.32
N PHE A 28 -2.20 -4.57 3.22
CA PHE A 28 -0.89 -3.97 2.91
C PHE A 28 -0.80 -3.48 1.46
N ALA A 29 -1.29 -4.27 0.50
CA ALA A 29 -1.29 -3.88 -0.90
C ALA A 29 -2.17 -2.65 -1.16
N GLU A 30 -3.33 -2.58 -0.51
CA GLU A 30 -4.22 -1.41 -0.53
C GLU A 30 -3.55 -0.18 0.09
N MET A 31 -2.91 -0.32 1.26
CA MET A 31 -2.18 0.77 1.90
C MET A 31 -1.00 1.26 1.05
N LEU A 32 -0.25 0.35 0.43
CA LEU A 32 0.84 0.70 -0.48
C LEU A 32 0.32 1.44 -1.72
N THR A 33 -0.80 0.98 -2.29
CA THR A 33 -1.44 1.65 -3.43
C THR A 33 -1.88 3.06 -3.05
N GLN A 34 -2.52 3.22 -1.89
CA GLN A 34 -2.91 4.53 -1.36
C GLN A 34 -1.70 5.44 -1.11
N ALA A 35 -0.59 4.91 -0.61
CA ALA A 35 0.63 5.69 -0.40
C ALA A 35 1.25 6.16 -1.73
N ILE A 36 1.23 5.31 -2.77
CA ILE A 36 1.67 5.67 -4.12
C ILE A 36 0.78 6.77 -4.69
N ASP A 37 -0.54 6.61 -4.62
CA ASP A 37 -1.51 7.60 -5.11
C ASP A 37 -1.38 8.93 -4.36
N GLY A 38 -1.20 8.87 -3.04
CA GLY A 38 -0.96 10.04 -2.18
C GLY A 38 0.32 10.78 -2.54
N THR A 39 1.41 10.05 -2.80
CA THR A 39 2.70 10.64 -3.22
C THR A 39 2.58 11.29 -4.60
N ASN A 40 1.91 10.62 -5.56
CA ASN A 40 1.67 11.18 -6.88
C ASN A 40 0.83 12.46 -6.81
N LYS A 41 -0.19 12.47 -5.94
CA LYS A 41 -0.99 13.67 -5.68
C LYS A 41 -0.16 14.81 -5.10
N ALA A 42 0.67 14.52 -4.09
CA ALA A 42 1.57 15.52 -3.49
C ALA A 42 2.54 16.12 -4.52
N GLN A 43 3.08 15.29 -5.43
CA GLN A 43 3.93 15.75 -6.51
C GLN A 43 3.20 16.67 -7.50
N LEU A 44 1.99 16.30 -7.93
CA LEU A 44 1.17 17.15 -8.81
C LEU A 44 0.76 18.47 -8.16
N ASP A 45 0.41 18.43 -6.86
CA ASP A 45 0.06 19.62 -6.10
C ASP A 45 1.28 20.56 -5.96
N ALA A 46 2.48 20.01 -5.71
CA ALA A 46 3.72 20.78 -5.69
C ALA A 46 4.06 21.39 -7.07
N ASP A 47 3.93 20.63 -8.15
CA ASP A 47 4.18 21.14 -9.52
C ASP A 47 3.22 22.28 -9.89
N LYS A 48 1.96 22.15 -9.49
CA LYS A 48 0.96 23.20 -9.66
C LYS A 48 1.31 24.43 -8.84
N ALA A 49 1.69 24.26 -7.57
CA ALA A 49 2.07 25.34 -6.68
C ALA A 49 3.29 26.12 -7.22
N VAL A 50 4.29 25.41 -7.76
CA VAL A 50 5.45 26.01 -8.45
C VAL A 50 5.03 26.78 -9.69
N THR A 51 4.11 26.23 -10.49
CA THR A 51 3.59 26.89 -11.69
C THR A 51 2.80 28.16 -11.34
N ASP A 52 1.97 28.11 -10.32
CA ASP A 52 1.19 29.26 -9.85
C ASP A 52 2.10 30.36 -9.28
N LEU A 53 3.21 29.99 -8.63
CA LEU A 53 4.25 30.93 -8.20
C LEU A 53 4.97 31.58 -9.39
N ALA A 54 5.42 30.78 -10.35
CA ALA A 54 6.13 31.27 -11.53
C ALA A 54 5.28 32.18 -12.42
N THR A 55 3.95 31.95 -12.44
CA THR A 55 2.98 32.79 -13.17
C THR A 55 2.51 34.02 -12.38
N GLY A 56 3.03 34.22 -11.15
CA GLY A 56 2.68 35.35 -10.29
C GLY A 56 1.28 35.27 -9.66
N LYS A 57 0.64 34.09 -9.72
CA LYS A 57 -0.68 33.83 -9.12
C LYS A 57 -0.60 33.39 -7.66
N ALA A 58 0.51 32.80 -7.25
CA ALA A 58 0.74 32.42 -5.86
C ALA A 58 1.43 33.56 -5.10
N GLU A 59 0.75 34.10 -4.10
CA GLU A 59 1.31 35.12 -3.20
C GLU A 59 2.19 34.50 -2.10
N ASN A 60 2.11 33.18 -1.90
CA ASN A 60 2.62 32.51 -0.72
C ASN A 60 3.73 31.51 -1.04
N LEU A 61 4.93 32.04 -1.29
CA LEU A 61 6.14 31.26 -1.61
C LEU A 61 6.46 30.20 -0.55
N HIS A 62 6.09 30.45 0.71
CA HIS A 62 6.26 29.50 1.81
C HIS A 62 5.44 28.21 1.63
N GLU A 63 4.21 28.33 1.13
CA GLU A 63 3.28 27.22 0.95
C GLU A 63 3.71 26.30 -0.21
N VAL A 64 4.31 26.90 -1.25
CA VAL A 64 4.94 26.18 -2.36
C VAL A 64 6.13 25.39 -1.85
N MET A 65 7.04 26.03 -1.10
CA MET A 65 8.21 25.36 -0.52
C MET A 65 7.80 24.22 0.41
N LEU A 66 6.75 24.40 1.21
CA LEU A 66 6.24 23.35 2.09
C LEU A 66 5.68 22.16 1.28
N SER A 67 4.87 22.43 0.26
CA SER A 67 4.34 21.38 -0.63
C SER A 67 5.45 20.60 -1.33
N MET A 68 6.50 21.29 -1.78
CA MET A 68 7.67 20.65 -2.39
C MET A 68 8.42 19.74 -1.42
N GLU A 69 8.64 20.21 -0.18
CA GLU A 69 9.31 19.41 0.86
C GLU A 69 8.48 18.18 1.25
N GLU A 70 7.16 18.35 1.40
CA GLU A 70 6.24 17.24 1.69
C GLU A 70 6.28 16.17 0.59
N ALA A 71 6.26 16.60 -0.68
CA ALA A 71 6.37 15.70 -1.82
C ALA A 71 7.71 14.94 -1.84
N ASP A 72 8.83 15.62 -1.57
CA ASP A 72 10.17 15.00 -1.55
C ASP A 72 10.29 13.98 -0.40
N VAL A 73 9.88 14.34 0.81
CA VAL A 73 9.90 13.43 1.97
C VAL A 73 9.01 12.20 1.71
N SER A 74 7.80 12.40 1.19
CA SER A 74 6.87 11.31 0.86
C SER A 74 7.45 10.37 -0.20
N MET A 75 8.08 10.92 -1.24
CA MET A 75 8.71 10.14 -2.30
C MET A 75 9.90 9.32 -1.78
N ARG A 76 10.74 9.91 -0.92
CA ARG A 76 11.85 9.19 -0.26
C ARG A 76 11.33 8.02 0.57
N MET A 77 10.26 8.23 1.32
CA MET A 77 9.62 7.17 2.10
C MET A 77 9.08 6.06 1.20
N LEU A 78 8.43 6.41 0.10
CA LEU A 78 7.90 5.43 -0.86
C LEU A 78 9.01 4.57 -1.48
N VAL A 79 10.15 5.17 -1.84
CA VAL A 79 11.31 4.44 -2.36
C VAL A 79 11.85 3.45 -1.32
N GLN A 80 11.89 3.82 -0.04
CA GLN A 80 12.29 2.91 1.03
C GLN A 80 11.32 1.73 1.15
N ILE A 81 10.01 2.00 1.11
CA ILE A 81 8.99 0.96 1.16
C ILE A 81 9.13 0.01 -0.03
N ARG A 82 9.29 0.56 -1.25
CA ARG A 82 9.52 -0.21 -2.48
C ARG A 82 10.74 -1.13 -2.33
N ASN A 83 11.85 -0.62 -1.80
CA ASN A 83 13.04 -1.43 -1.55
C ASN A 83 12.77 -2.56 -0.55
N LYS A 84 12.08 -2.27 0.57
CA LYS A 84 11.71 -3.28 1.58
C LYS A 84 10.79 -4.36 1.03
N VAL A 85 9.83 -4.00 0.17
CA VAL A 85 8.94 -4.98 -0.49
C VAL A 85 9.74 -5.89 -1.42
N VAL A 86 10.67 -5.33 -2.20
CA VAL A 86 11.55 -6.11 -3.08
C VAL A 86 12.45 -7.06 -2.26
N ASP A 87 12.99 -6.59 -1.14
CA ASP A 87 13.82 -7.40 -0.25
C ASP A 87 13.02 -8.53 0.40
N ALA A 88 11.82 -8.24 0.92
CA ALA A 88 10.93 -9.25 1.48
C ALA A 88 10.54 -10.32 0.45
N TYR A 89 10.28 -9.93 -0.79
CA TYR A 89 10.03 -10.87 -1.88
C TYR A 89 11.23 -11.79 -2.15
N LYS A 90 12.45 -11.24 -2.15
CA LYS A 90 13.69 -12.03 -2.31
C LYS A 90 13.91 -12.99 -1.14
N GLU A 91 13.64 -12.57 0.10
CA GLU A 91 13.80 -13.38 1.31
C GLU A 91 12.86 -14.60 1.29
N ILE A 92 11.60 -14.43 0.89
CA ILE A 92 10.63 -15.53 0.77
C ILE A 92 11.12 -16.61 -0.21
N ILE A 93 11.73 -16.21 -1.33
CA ILE A 93 12.29 -17.15 -2.32
C ILE A 93 13.50 -17.88 -1.76
N GLN A 94 14.37 -17.19 -1.01
CA GLN A 94 15.55 -17.81 -0.39
C GLN A 94 15.20 -18.81 0.72
N MET A 95 14.01 -18.71 1.33
CA MET A 95 13.55 -19.71 2.31
C MET A 95 13.04 -21.02 1.68
N GLN A 96 12.73 -21.04 0.38
CA GLN A 96 12.16 -22.21 -0.31
C GLN A 96 13.19 -23.08 -1.05
N VAL A 97 14.46 -22.72 -1.04
CA VAL A 97 15.56 -23.53 -1.62
C VAL A 97 16.19 -24.47 -0.61
#